data_AF-A0A8X6TDU6-F1
#
_entry.id   AF-A0A8X6TDU6-F1
#
_cell.length_a   1.000
_cell.length_b   1.000
_cell.length_c   1.000
_cell.angle_alpha   90.00
_cell.angle_beta   90.00
_cell.angle_gamma   90.00
#
_symmetry.space_group_name_H-M   'P 1'
#
loop_
_entity.id
_entity.type
_entity.pdbx_description
1 polymer ?
#
loop_
_entity_poly.entity_id
_entity_poly.type
_entity_poly.pdbx_seq_one_letter_code
_entity_poly.pdbx_strand_id
1 'polypeptide(L)'
;TCEIGDEEYKIQDNCQRNCKVNCKKLIYRYKTVKRVVESYEDIPAEIYGNEIMIFLKSKNREVIVISHKPLYNGMDVFSYIGGLMGCWLGISVWAWTGIAETTFWIAFHYLKQFSKKLRDSHPARNQFLFRRNIHSSRVL
;
A
#
# COMPACT_ATOMS: atom_id res chain seq x y z
N THR A 1 10.12 -19.79 53.68
CA THR A 1 9.05 -20.37 52.84
C THR A 1 8.33 -19.21 52.21
N CYS A 2 8.37 -19.07 50.89
CA CYS A 2 7.56 -18.05 50.21
C CYS A 2 6.24 -18.71 49.84
N GLU A 3 5.19 -18.45 50.61
CA GLU A 3 3.81 -18.80 50.21
C GLU A 3 3.31 -17.70 49.28
N ILE A 4 3.32 -17.98 47.98
CA ILE A 4 2.69 -17.13 46.96
C ILE A 4 1.20 -17.44 47.02
N GLY A 5 0.37 -16.42 47.29
CA GLY A 5 -1.08 -16.58 47.40
C GLY A 5 -1.74 -16.97 46.08
N ASP A 6 -2.86 -17.70 46.16
CA ASP A 6 -3.61 -18.25 45.02
C ASP A 6 -4.03 -17.19 43.96
N GLU A 7 -4.18 -15.94 44.39
CA GLU A 7 -4.57 -14.82 43.53
C GLU A 7 -3.40 -14.34 42.64
N GLU A 8 -2.18 -14.37 43.18
CA GLU A 8 -0.96 -14.00 42.46
C GLU A 8 -0.58 -15.06 41.41
N TYR A 9 -0.83 -16.33 41.72
CA TYR A 9 -0.67 -17.45 40.78
C TYR A 9 -1.58 -17.31 39.54
N LYS A 10 -2.84 -16.91 39.72
CA LYS A 10 -3.78 -16.70 38.62
C LYS A 10 -3.37 -15.54 37.71
N ILE A 11 -2.85 -14.46 38.28
CA ILE A 11 -2.37 -13.31 37.52
C ILE A 11 -1.15 -13.69 36.69
N GLN A 12 -0.22 -14.46 37.26
CA GLN A 12 0.99 -14.92 36.58
C GLN A 12 0.67 -15.88 35.41
N ASP A 13 -0.23 -16.84 35.62
CA ASP A 13 -0.68 -17.78 34.59
C ASP A 13 -1.40 -17.06 33.44
N ASN A 14 -2.28 -16.08 33.74
CA ASN A 14 -2.96 -15.30 32.71
C ASN A 14 -1.97 -14.43 31.90
N CYS A 15 -0.94 -13.88 32.56
CA CYS A 15 0.12 -13.12 31.88
C CYS A 15 0.98 -14.02 30.97
N GLN A 16 1.25 -15.26 31.40
CA GLN A 16 1.99 -16.22 30.57
C GLN A 16 1.19 -16.64 29.33
N ARG A 17 -0.12 -16.86 29.46
CA ARG A 17 -0.99 -17.24 28.33
C ARG A 17 -1.14 -16.13 27.29
N ASN A 18 -1.21 -14.88 27.75
CA ASN A 18 -1.37 -13.70 26.88
C ASN A 18 -0.04 -13.02 26.52
N CYS A 19 1.08 -13.71 26.72
CA CYS A 19 2.38 -13.13 26.44
C CYS A 19 2.54 -12.90 24.93
N LYS A 20 2.85 -11.66 24.54
CA LYS A 20 3.14 -11.33 23.15
C LYS A 20 4.36 -12.12 22.69
N VAL A 21 4.31 -12.62 21.46
CA VAL A 21 5.47 -13.26 20.83
C VAL A 21 6.63 -12.27 20.76
N ASN A 22 7.80 -12.69 21.23
CA ASN A 22 9.01 -11.89 21.20
C ASN A 22 9.49 -11.70 19.75
N CYS A 23 9.37 -10.50 19.21
CA CYS A 23 9.85 -10.16 17.86
C CYS A 23 11.38 -10.23 17.72
N LYS A 24 12.11 -10.16 18.83
CA LYS A 24 13.56 -10.33 18.90
C LYS A 24 13.86 -11.27 20.07
N LYS A 25 14.48 -12.40 19.79
CA LYS A 25 14.86 -13.39 20.81
C LYS A 25 16.27 -13.89 20.55
N LEU A 26 17.12 -13.78 21.57
CA LEU A 26 18.45 -14.37 21.55
C LEU A 26 18.37 -15.79 22.12
N ILE A 27 18.85 -16.76 21.37
CA ILE A 27 18.79 -18.18 21.77
C ILE A 27 20.21 -18.74 21.76
N TYR A 28 20.67 -19.19 22.92
CA TYR A 28 21.96 -19.84 23.07
C TYR A 28 21.77 -21.36 23.03
N ARG A 29 22.38 -22.01 22.05
CA ARG A 29 22.51 -23.48 22.06
C ARG A 29 23.72 -23.83 22.91
N TYR A 30 23.51 -24.64 23.94
CA TYR A 30 24.58 -25.06 24.84
C TYR A 30 24.57 -26.58 24.97
N LYS A 31 25.74 -27.14 25.31
CA LYS A 31 25.91 -28.55 25.63
C LYS A 31 26.51 -28.65 27.02
N THR A 32 25.79 -29.26 27.96
CA THR A 32 26.28 -29.49 29.32
C THR A 32 27.01 -30.82 29.40
N VAL A 33 28.20 -30.81 30.02
CA VAL A 33 28.91 -32.02 30.41
C VAL A 33 29.12 -31.96 31.92
N LYS A 34 28.59 -32.94 32.64
CA LYS A 34 28.79 -33.07 34.09
C LYS A 34 29.98 -33.99 34.33
N ARG A 35 30.88 -33.60 35.22
CA ARG A 35 31.99 -34.44 35.69
C ARG A 35 32.07 -34.31 37.20
N VAL A 36 32.28 -35.44 37.87
CA VAL A 36 32.65 -35.44 39.28
C VAL A 36 34.14 -35.10 39.31
N VAL A 37 34.51 -34.05 40.05
CA VAL A 37 35.90 -33.66 40.20
C VAL A 37 36.50 -34.59 41.26
N GLU A 38 37.32 -35.55 40.82
CA GLU A 38 37.90 -36.58 41.70
C GLU A 38 39.26 -36.19 42.30
N SER A 39 39.93 -35.15 41.80
CA SER A 39 41.24 -34.72 42.31
C SER A 39 41.30 -33.22 42.62
N TYR A 40 41.80 -32.93 43.82
CA TYR A 40 41.92 -31.63 44.50
C TYR A 40 43.13 -30.78 44.05
N GLU A 41 43.81 -31.12 42.95
CA GLU A 41 45.07 -30.43 42.58
C GLU A 41 44.87 -29.03 41.96
N ASP A 42 43.66 -28.68 41.49
CA ASP A 42 43.36 -27.36 40.90
C ASP A 42 42.38 -26.51 41.74
N ILE A 43 41.98 -26.97 42.94
CA ILE A 43 40.99 -26.30 43.78
C ILE A 43 41.70 -25.64 44.97
N PRO A 44 41.61 -24.31 45.17
CA PRO A 44 42.13 -23.69 46.39
C PRO A 44 41.49 -24.35 47.61
N ALA A 45 42.33 -24.78 48.56
CA ALA A 45 42.01 -25.69 49.67
C ALA A 45 40.92 -25.22 50.67
N GLU A 46 40.24 -24.12 50.40
CA GLU A 46 39.18 -23.52 51.24
C GLU A 46 37.77 -24.00 50.87
N ILE A 47 37.61 -24.81 49.82
CA ILE A 47 36.30 -25.25 49.33
C ILE A 47 36.00 -26.68 49.80
N TYR A 48 35.47 -26.83 51.01
CA TYR A 48 34.90 -28.07 51.52
C TYR A 48 33.37 -27.97 51.55
N GLY A 49 32.68 -28.65 50.62
CA GLY A 49 31.23 -28.71 50.58
C GLY A 49 30.68 -29.16 49.23
N ASN A 50 29.36 -29.38 49.16
CA ASN A 50 28.58 -29.74 47.97
C ASN A 50 28.57 -28.62 46.92
N GLU A 51 29.73 -28.23 46.40
CA GLU A 51 29.86 -27.14 45.46
C GLU A 51 29.83 -27.63 44.01
N ILE A 52 29.08 -26.90 43.18
CA ILE A 52 28.96 -27.18 41.75
C ILE A 52 29.79 -26.15 41.01
N MET A 53 30.92 -26.58 40.46
CA MET A 53 31.74 -25.74 39.60
C MET A 53 31.20 -25.76 38.16
N ILE A 54 30.88 -24.57 37.63
CA ILE A 54 30.33 -24.42 36.27
C ILE A 54 31.38 -23.77 35.37
N PHE A 55 31.90 -24.54 34.41
CA PHE A 55 32.78 -24.02 33.38
C PHE A 55 31.99 -23.64 32.12
N LEU A 56 31.95 -22.35 31.81
CA LEU A 56 31.34 -21.81 30.59
C LEU A 56 32.40 -21.70 29.49
N LYS A 57 32.35 -22.62 28.52
CA LYS A 57 33.20 -22.57 27.33
C LYS A 57 32.38 -22.21 26.09
N SER A 58 32.63 -21.04 25.53
CA SER A 58 32.03 -20.61 24.25
C SER A 58 32.89 -21.10 23.08
N LYS A 59 32.34 -21.94 22.20
CA LYS A 59 33.02 -22.44 20.99
C LYS A 59 32.30 -21.87 19.77
N ASN A 60 33.04 -21.13 18.94
CA ASN A 60 32.60 -20.42 17.72
C ASN A 60 31.52 -19.35 17.96
N ARG A 61 31.89 -18.08 17.73
CA ARG A 61 30.99 -16.90 17.82
C ARG A 61 30.10 -16.73 16.59
N GLU A 62 29.76 -17.81 15.90
CA GLU A 62 28.91 -17.75 14.72
C GLU A 62 27.46 -17.50 15.16
N VAL A 63 27.02 -16.26 14.96
CA VAL A 63 25.65 -15.85 15.28
C VAL A 63 24.77 -16.15 14.08
N ILE A 64 23.87 -17.13 14.23
CA ILE A 64 22.84 -17.41 13.23
C ILE A 64 21.68 -16.45 13.46
N VAL A 65 21.47 -15.53 12.52
CA VAL A 65 20.34 -14.59 12.57
C VAL A 65 19.19 -15.14 11.74
N ILE A 66 18.10 -15.53 12.40
CA ILE A 66 16.85 -15.94 11.75
C ILE A 66 15.93 -14.73 11.72
N SER A 67 15.58 -14.27 10.52
CA SER A 67 14.69 -13.11 10.33
C SER A 67 13.53 -13.50 9.42
N HIS A 68 12.31 -13.25 9.89
CA HIS A 68 11.10 -13.39 9.10
C HIS A 68 10.93 -12.15 8.21
N LYS A 69 11.14 -12.32 6.90
CA LYS A 69 10.83 -11.29 5.91
C LYS A 69 9.43 -11.57 5.35
N PRO A 70 8.56 -10.56 5.22
CA PRO A 70 7.28 -10.74 4.55
C PRO A 70 7.52 -11.15 3.08
N LEU A 71 6.69 -12.05 2.54
CA LEU A 71 6.81 -12.50 1.15
C LEU A 71 6.43 -11.40 0.14
N TYR A 72 5.54 -10.50 0.53
CA TYR A 72 5.09 -9.38 -0.30
C TYR A 72 5.15 -8.09 0.50
N ASN A 73 5.81 -7.08 -0.04
CA ASN A 73 5.67 -5.73 0.50
C ASN A 73 4.38 -5.11 -0.02
N GLY A 74 3.76 -4.22 0.76
CA GLY A 74 2.53 -3.53 0.34
C GLY A 74 2.69 -2.86 -1.03
N MET A 75 3.87 -2.28 -1.29
CA MET A 75 4.20 -1.68 -2.59
C MET A 75 4.17 -2.67 -3.76
N ASP A 76 4.60 -3.91 -3.56
CA ASP A 76 4.61 -4.94 -4.62
C ASP A 76 3.18 -5.29 -5.04
N VAL A 77 2.28 -5.37 -4.06
CA VAL A 77 0.84 -5.63 -4.28
C VAL A 77 0.19 -4.44 -4.98
N PHE A 78 0.49 -3.21 -4.55
CA PHE A 78 0.01 -2.00 -5.21
C PHE A 78 0.52 -1.87 -6.64
N SER A 79 1.77 -2.21 -6.91
CA SER A 79 2.33 -2.21 -8.27
C SER A 79 1.67 -3.25 -9.17
N TYR A 80 1.38 -4.46 -8.65
CA TYR A 80 0.70 -5.49 -9.43
C TYR A 80 -0.74 -5.09 -9.79
N ILE A 81 -1.51 -4.63 -8.80
CA ILE A 81 -2.90 -4.20 -9.01
C ILE A 81 -2.95 -2.94 -9.87
N GLY A 82 -2.07 -1.96 -9.58
CA GLY A 82 -1.99 -0.70 -10.31
C GLY A 82 -1.54 -0.89 -11.76
N GLY A 83 -0.62 -1.81 -12.02
CA GLY A 83 -0.20 -2.17 -13.38
C GLY A 83 -1.34 -2.80 -14.19
N LEU A 84 -2.04 -3.76 -13.60
CA LEU A 84 -3.21 -4.38 -14.24
C LEU A 84 -4.31 -3.34 -14.51
N MET A 85 -4.71 -2.57 -13.49
CA MET A 85 -5.73 -1.53 -13.66
C MET A 85 -5.31 -0.45 -14.66
N GLY A 86 -4.03 -0.07 -14.69
CA GLY A 86 -3.47 0.86 -15.66
C GLY A 86 -3.57 0.34 -17.10
N CYS A 87 -3.27 -0.94 -17.34
CA CYS A 87 -3.43 -1.55 -18.66
C CYS A 87 -4.91 -1.61 -19.09
N TRP A 88 -5.82 -1.99 -18.19
CA TRP A 88 -7.26 -2.02 -18.47
C TRP A 88 -7.82 -0.62 -18.77
N LEU A 89 -7.40 0.39 -18.01
CA LEU A 89 -7.79 1.78 -18.24
C LEU A 89 -7.20 2.34 -19.54
N GLY A 90 -5.94 2.00 -19.86
CA GLY A 90 -5.30 2.44 -21.11
C GLY A 90 -6.06 1.98 -22.35
N ILE A 91 -6.44 0.69 -22.41
CA ILE A 91 -7.23 0.13 -23.52
C ILE A 91 -8.61 0.79 -23.58
N SER A 92 -9.23 1.04 -22.42
CA SER A 92 -10.55 1.70 -22.35
C SER A 92 -10.50 3.12 -22.92
N VAL A 93 -9.50 3.92 -22.55
CA VAL A 93 -9.34 5.29 -23.07
C VAL A 93 -9.07 5.28 -24.58
N TRP A 94 -8.27 4.34 -25.08
CA TRP A 94 -7.96 4.22 -26.49
C TRP A 94 -9.21 3.87 -27.33
N ALA A 95 -10.05 2.96 -26.82
CA ALA A 95 -11.34 2.65 -27.43
C ALA A 95 -12.29 3.86 -27.40
N TRP A 96 -12.32 4.60 -26.29
CA TRP A 96 -13.14 5.80 -26.15
C TRP A 96 -12.72 6.92 -27.10
N THR A 97 -11.41 7.11 -27.34
CA THR A 97 -10.94 8.13 -28.28
C THR A 97 -11.43 7.87 -29.72
N GLY A 98 -11.49 6.61 -30.15
CA GLY A 98 -12.03 6.27 -31.48
C GLY A 98 -13.53 6.53 -31.61
N ILE A 99 -14.30 6.29 -30.54
CA ILE A 99 -15.75 6.58 -30.51
C ILE A 99 -16.00 8.10 -30.41
N ALA A 100 -15.18 8.83 -29.66
CA ALA A 100 -15.28 10.27 -29.52
C ALA A 100 -15.00 10.99 -30.84
N GLU A 101 -14.02 10.53 -31.62
CA GLU A 101 -13.67 11.13 -32.92
C GLU A 101 -14.82 11.04 -33.94
N THR A 102 -15.44 9.87 -34.06
CA THR A 102 -16.59 9.65 -34.94
C THR A 102 -17.81 10.46 -34.51
N THR A 103 -18.09 10.51 -33.20
CA THR A 103 -19.19 11.29 -32.63
C THR A 103 -18.96 12.79 -32.83
N PHE A 104 -17.73 13.27 -32.64
CA PHE A 104 -17.35 14.67 -32.84
C PHE A 104 -17.50 15.09 -34.31
N TRP A 105 -17.09 14.24 -35.26
CA TRP A 105 -17.26 14.51 -36.68
C TRP A 105 -18.73 14.61 -37.08
N ILE A 106 -19.58 13.69 -36.60
CA ILE A 106 -21.02 13.71 -36.86
C ILE A 106 -21.65 14.97 -36.25
N ALA A 107 -21.36 15.27 -34.98
CA ALA A 107 -21.88 16.45 -34.30
C ALA A 107 -21.45 17.75 -35.00
N PHE A 108 -20.18 17.85 -35.41
CA PHE A 108 -19.67 19.00 -36.15
C PHE A 108 -20.38 19.17 -37.50
N HIS A 109 -20.63 18.08 -38.22
CA HIS A 109 -21.35 18.11 -39.49
C HIS A 109 -22.79 18.60 -39.32
N TYR A 110 -23.49 18.09 -38.28
CA TYR A 110 -24.85 18.53 -37.94
C TYR A 110 -24.89 20.00 -37.50
N LEU A 111 -23.95 20.45 -36.67
CA LEU A 111 -23.84 21.86 -36.25
C LEU A 111 -23.52 22.80 -37.42
N LYS A 112 -22.68 22.35 -38.37
CA LYS A 112 -22.39 23.09 -39.60
C LYS A 112 -23.62 23.20 -40.50
N GLN A 113 -24.43 22.15 -40.58
CA GLN A 113 -25.69 22.16 -41.33
C GLN A 113 -26.75 23.05 -40.67
N PHE A 114 -26.88 23.01 -39.34
CA PHE A 114 -27.77 23.89 -38.59
C PHE A 114 -27.36 25.36 -38.65
N SER A 115 -26.06 25.66 -38.54
CA SER A 115 -25.56 27.04 -38.66
C SER A 115 -25.71 27.61 -40.07
N LYS A 116 -25.60 26.78 -41.12
CA LYS A 116 -25.98 27.16 -42.49
C LYS A 116 -27.50 27.41 -42.59
N LYS A 117 -28.33 26.54 -42.04
CA LYS A 117 -29.80 26.68 -42.05
C LYS A 117 -30.27 27.93 -41.27
N LEU A 118 -29.60 28.29 -40.18
CA LEU A 118 -29.84 29.53 -39.44
C LEU A 118 -29.38 30.78 -40.22
N ARG A 119 -28.31 30.67 -41.02
CA ARG A 119 -27.84 31.73 -41.92
C ARG A 119 -28.79 31.94 -43.12
N ASP A 120 -29.34 30.85 -43.66
CA ASP A 120 -30.31 30.87 -44.78
C ASP A 120 -31.76 31.17 -44.33
N SER A 121 -32.05 31.13 -43.02
CA SER A 121 -33.32 31.60 -42.45
C SER A 121 -33.32 33.11 -42.15
N HIS A 122 -32.23 33.82 -42.45
CA HIS A 122 -32.12 35.27 -42.30
C HIS A 122 -31.85 36.05 -43.62
N PRO A 123 -32.54 35.81 -44.76
CA PRO A 123 -32.59 36.75 -45.86
C PRO A 123 -33.87 37.61 -45.78
N ALA A 124 -33.71 38.90 -46.02
CA ALA A 124 -34.75 39.90 -46.30
C ALA A 124 -35.57 40.49 -45.13
N ARG A 125 -34.90 41.31 -44.30
CA ARG A 125 -35.55 42.51 -43.72
C ARG A 125 -34.62 43.71 -43.88
N ASN A 126 -34.30 44.11 -45.13
CA ASN A 126 -33.82 45.45 -45.48
C ASN A 126 -33.70 45.68 -47.01
N GLN A 127 -34.73 45.32 -47.80
CA GLN A 127 -34.77 45.73 -49.21
C GLN A 127 -36.19 46.09 -49.70
N PHE A 128 -37.03 46.69 -48.86
CA PHE A 128 -38.40 47.06 -49.23
C PHE A 128 -38.89 48.43 -48.70
N LEU A 129 -38.00 49.40 -48.49
CA LEU A 129 -38.39 50.77 -48.07
C LEU A 129 -37.69 51.91 -48.83
N PHE A 130 -37.37 51.73 -50.13
CA PHE A 130 -36.85 52.84 -50.95
C PHE A 130 -37.36 52.85 -52.40
N ARG A 131 -38.63 52.51 -52.61
CA ARG A 131 -39.24 52.59 -53.96
C ARG A 131 -40.71 53.01 -53.98
N ARG A 132 -41.12 53.94 -53.10
CA ARG A 132 -42.39 54.68 -53.23
C ARG A 132 -42.26 56.05 -52.56
N ASN A 133 -41.67 57.00 -53.27
CA ASN A 133 -42.03 58.42 -53.22
C ASN A 133 -41.15 59.14 -54.24
N ILE A 134 -41.72 59.40 -55.41
CA ILE A 134 -41.59 60.61 -56.24
C ILE A 134 -42.43 60.31 -57.49
N HIS A 135 -43.75 60.48 -57.36
CA HIS A 135 -44.57 61.01 -58.45
C HIS A 135 -45.85 61.59 -57.86
N SER A 136 -46.16 62.81 -58.28
CA SER A 136 -47.40 63.57 -58.06
C SER A 136 -47.41 64.55 -56.87
N SER A 137 -47.01 65.80 -57.14
CA SER A 137 -47.76 67.00 -56.72
C SER A 137 -47.33 68.25 -57.51
N ARG A 138 -48.35 68.98 -58.01
CA ARG A 138 -48.40 70.29 -58.73
C ARG A 138 -48.13 70.22 -60.23
N VAL A 139 -49.02 70.55 -61.18
CA VAL A 139 -50.25 71.38 -61.22
C VAL A 139 -50.12 72.69 -60.44
N LEU A 140 -49.53 73.72 -61.08
CA LEU A 140 -50.22 74.83 -61.72
C LEU A 140 -49.18 75.75 -62.37
#